data_AF-A0A6P0JZ06-F1
#
_entry.id   AF-A0A6P0JZ06-F1
#
_cell.length_a   1.000
_cell.length_b   1.000
_cell.length_c   1.000
_cell.angle_alpha   90.00
_cell.angle_beta   90.00
_cell.angle_gamma   90.00
#
_symmetry.space_group_name_H-M   'P 1'
#
loop_
_entity.id
_entity.type
_entity.pdbx_description
1 polymer ?
#
loop_
_entity_poly.entity_id
_entity_poly.type
_entity_poly.pdbx_seq_one_letter_code
_entity_poly.pdbx_strand_id
1 'polypeptide(L)'
;MDNWKIFKGDRTPKPDWKLPPSPSWRRFGHQIEDRGAKFQVQPDAIERVNAALYLRRPLLVTGKPGTGKTSLAYAVAHELQLGEVLVWPIKQLCRKT
;
A
#
# COMPACT_ATOMS: atom_id res chain seq x y z
N MET A 1 -21.75 -5.05 -15.88
CA MET A 1 -20.45 -5.76 -15.76
C MET A 1 -19.86 -5.37 -14.42
N ASP A 2 -20.06 -6.24 -13.45
CA ASP A 2 -20.00 -5.95 -12.02
C ASP A 2 -18.63 -5.51 -11.53
N ASN A 3 -18.69 -4.52 -10.64
CA ASN A 3 -17.60 -3.69 -10.17
C ASN A 3 -16.71 -4.45 -9.17
N TRP A 4 -15.83 -5.32 -9.67
CA TRP A 4 -14.86 -6.11 -8.88
C TRP A 4 -13.61 -5.31 -8.44
N LYS A 5 -13.47 -4.04 -8.81
CA LYS A 5 -12.30 -3.22 -8.43
C LYS A 5 -12.42 -2.73 -6.99
N ILE A 6 -11.67 -3.36 -6.08
CA ILE A 6 -11.60 -3.03 -4.65
C ILE A 6 -10.81 -1.73 -4.44
N PHE A 7 -9.58 -1.66 -4.98
CA PHE A 7 -8.74 -0.45 -5.02
C PHE A 7 -8.98 0.32 -6.32
N LYS A 8 -9.25 1.63 -6.24
CA LYS A 8 -9.62 2.45 -7.41
C LYS A 8 -8.65 3.58 -7.73
N GLY A 9 -7.72 3.92 -6.84
CA GLY A 9 -6.77 5.01 -7.06
C GLY A 9 -7.39 6.40 -6.91
N ASP A 10 -8.61 6.48 -6.38
CA ASP A 10 -9.41 7.71 -6.28
C ASP A 10 -9.13 8.52 -5.00
N ARG A 11 -8.25 8.03 -4.12
CA ARG A 11 -7.86 8.65 -2.84
C ARG A 11 -9.00 8.75 -1.84
N THR A 12 -10.17 8.19 -2.13
CA THR A 12 -11.29 8.19 -1.19
C THR A 12 -11.17 7.01 -0.23
N PRO A 13 -11.12 7.25 1.10
CA PRO A 13 -11.08 6.16 2.07
C PRO A 13 -12.42 5.42 2.02
N LYS A 14 -12.40 4.09 1.76
CA LYS A 14 -13.63 3.27 1.74
C LYS A 14 -13.88 2.64 3.11
N PRO A 15 -14.92 3.04 3.84
CA PRO A 15 -15.21 2.53 5.19
C PRO A 15 -15.96 1.19 5.23
N ASP A 16 -16.49 0.72 4.10
CA ASP A 16 -17.45 -0.39 4.07
C ASP A 16 -16.82 -1.80 4.05
N TRP A 17 -15.49 -1.90 3.92
CA TRP A 17 -14.80 -3.19 3.91
C TRP A 17 -14.02 -3.38 5.22
N LYS A 18 -14.46 -4.31 6.07
CA LYS A 18 -13.93 -4.48 7.44
C LYS A 18 -12.96 -5.66 7.54
N LEU A 19 -11.69 -5.36 7.82
CA LEU A 19 -10.76 -6.32 8.40
C LEU A 19 -11.00 -6.48 9.90
N PRO A 20 -10.65 -7.64 10.50
CA PRO A 20 -10.61 -7.77 11.95
C PRO A 20 -9.62 -6.75 12.56
N PRO A 21 -9.88 -6.28 13.79
CA PRO A 21 -9.01 -5.31 14.45
C PRO A 21 -7.57 -5.84 14.56
N SER A 22 -6.59 -4.95 14.36
CA SER A 22 -5.19 -5.32 14.46
C SER A 22 -4.85 -5.83 15.87
N PRO A 23 -4.11 -6.95 16.01
CA PRO A 23 -3.68 -7.46 17.30
C PRO A 23 -2.83 -6.45 18.10
N SER A 24 -2.87 -6.53 19.43
CA SER A 24 -2.25 -5.57 20.36
C SER A 24 -0.73 -5.39 20.17
N TRP A 25 -0.03 -6.42 19.72
CA TRP A 25 1.41 -6.40 19.37
C TRP A 25 1.73 -5.63 18.08
N ARG A 26 0.71 -5.15 17.36
CA ARG A 26 0.80 -4.36 16.12
C ARG A 26 0.48 -2.86 16.34
N ARG A 27 0.41 -2.38 17.59
CA ARG A 27 0.23 -0.95 17.89
C ARG A 27 1.55 -0.21 17.67
N PHE A 28 1.69 0.43 16.51
CA PHE A 28 2.79 1.34 16.23
C PHE A 28 2.35 2.78 16.61
N GLY A 29 3.11 3.42 17.50
CA GLY A 29 2.76 4.69 18.13
C GLY A 29 3.25 5.92 17.37
N HIS A 30 2.95 6.05 16.07
CA HIS A 30 3.29 7.25 15.31
C HIS A 30 2.05 7.84 14.63
N GLN A 31 1.76 9.11 14.90
CA GLN A 31 0.84 9.91 14.10
C GLN A 31 1.48 10.11 12.72
N ILE A 32 0.83 9.63 11.66
CA ILE A 32 1.33 9.75 10.29
C ILE A 32 0.55 10.82 9.57
N GLU A 33 1.25 11.88 9.19
CA GLU A 33 0.78 12.86 8.20
C GLU A 33 0.54 12.18 6.85
N ASP A 34 -0.51 12.64 6.17
CA ASP A 34 -1.20 12.10 5.00
C ASP A 34 -0.33 11.93 3.72
N ARG A 35 0.76 11.16 3.78
CA ARG A 35 1.69 10.95 2.65
C ARG A 35 1.04 10.23 1.46
N GLY A 36 -0.08 9.54 1.68
CA GLY A 36 -0.85 8.84 0.64
C GLY A 36 -1.80 9.75 -0.16
N ALA A 37 -2.35 10.81 0.44
CA ALA A 37 -3.42 11.60 -0.17
C ALA A 37 -3.06 12.32 -1.48
N LYS A 38 -1.76 12.55 -1.76
CA LYS A 38 -1.32 13.29 -2.95
C LYS A 38 -0.81 12.42 -4.09
N PHE A 39 -0.66 11.11 -3.89
CA PHE A 39 -0.09 10.24 -4.93
C PHE A 39 -1.13 9.93 -6.03
N GLN A 40 -0.71 9.95 -7.28
CA GLN A 40 -1.53 9.61 -8.45
C GLN A 40 -1.03 8.28 -8.99
N VAL A 41 -1.82 7.23 -8.85
CA VAL A 41 -1.43 5.88 -9.21
C VAL A 41 -1.73 5.64 -10.69
N GLN A 42 -0.77 5.08 -11.42
CA GLN A 42 -0.99 4.66 -12.80
C GLN A 42 -1.99 3.50 -12.89
N PRO A 43 -2.85 3.45 -13.92
CA PRO A 43 -3.92 2.45 -14.02
C PRO A 43 -3.41 0.99 -14.03
N ASP A 44 -2.26 0.73 -14.65
CA ASP A 44 -1.64 -0.60 -14.65
C ASP A 44 -1.20 -1.06 -13.24
N ALA A 45 -0.75 -0.14 -12.38
CA ALA A 45 -0.41 -0.48 -11.00
C ALA A 45 -1.67 -0.84 -10.17
N ILE A 46 -2.80 -0.19 -10.45
CA ILE A 46 -4.10 -0.49 -9.81
C ILE A 46 -4.53 -1.93 -10.12
N GLU A 47 -4.38 -2.36 -11.37
CA GLU A 47 -4.77 -3.70 -11.81
C GLU A 47 -3.90 -4.79 -11.17
N ARG A 48 -2.58 -4.56 -11.09
CA ARG A 48 -1.66 -5.50 -10.42
C ARG A 48 -1.95 -5.64 -8.93
N VAL A 49 -2.23 -4.53 -8.24
CA VAL A 49 -2.60 -4.54 -6.81
C VAL A 49 -3.90 -5.31 -6.61
N ASN A 50 -4.93 -5.02 -7.41
CA ASN A 50 -6.21 -5.75 -7.33
C ASN A 50 -6.01 -7.24 -7.59
N ALA A 51 -5.30 -7.62 -8.65
CA ALA A 51 -5.02 -9.02 -8.97
C ALA A 51 -4.30 -9.75 -7.81
N ALA A 52 -3.31 -9.10 -7.18
CA ALA A 52 -2.59 -9.66 -6.04
C ALA A 52 -3.50 -9.86 -4.82
N LEU A 53 -4.38 -8.89 -4.53
CA LEU A 53 -5.38 -8.99 -3.45
C LEU A 53 -6.36 -10.15 -3.70
N TYR A 54 -6.85 -10.28 -4.93
CA TYR A 54 -7.75 -11.37 -5.33
C TYR A 54 -7.09 -12.75 -5.21
N LEU A 55 -5.85 -12.88 -5.64
CA LEU A 55 -5.09 -14.13 -5.57
C LEU A 55 -4.55 -14.42 -4.16
N ARG A 56 -4.66 -13.46 -3.23
CA ARG A 56 -4.01 -13.50 -1.90
C ARG A 56 -2.52 -13.83 -2.00
N ARG A 57 -1.85 -13.29 -3.03
CA ARG A 57 -0.42 -13.49 -3.28
C ARG A 57 0.36 -12.22 -2.96
N PRO A 58 1.59 -12.34 -2.44
CA PRO A 58 2.45 -11.18 -2.23
C PRO A 58 2.84 -10.55 -3.57
N LEU A 59 2.80 -9.22 -3.66
CA LEU A 59 3.18 -8.44 -4.83
C LEU A 59 4.50 -7.73 -4.58
N LEU A 60 5.53 -8.05 -5.36
CA LEU A 60 6.80 -7.31 -5.35
C LEU A 60 6.75 -6.19 -6.39
N VAL A 61 6.80 -4.94 -5.94
CA VAL A 61 6.80 -3.78 -6.83
C VAL A 61 8.24 -3.33 -7.12
N THR A 62 8.70 -3.60 -8.35
CA THR A 62 10.03 -3.18 -8.84
C THR A 62 9.94 -1.95 -9.75
N GLY A 63 11.01 -1.14 -9.82
CA GLY A 63 11.11 -0.05 -10.79
C GLY A 63 12.27 0.90 -10.50
N LYS A 64 12.52 1.86 -11.41
CA LYS A 64 13.56 2.88 -11.25
C LYS A 64 13.42 3.69 -9.96
N PRO A 65 14.51 4.17 -9.33
CA PRO A 65 14.41 5.06 -8.18
C PRO A 65 13.55 6.29 -8.54
N GLY A 66 12.74 6.78 -7.58
CA GLY A 66 11.84 7.92 -7.81
C GLY A 66 10.47 7.63 -8.42
N THR A 67 10.15 6.38 -8.82
CA THR A 67 8.85 6.04 -9.43
C THR A 67 7.67 5.92 -8.45
N GLY A 68 7.79 6.48 -7.23
CA GLY A 68 6.68 6.49 -6.27
C GLY A 68 6.25 5.13 -5.71
N LYS A 69 7.11 4.10 -5.71
CA LYS A 69 6.80 2.77 -5.13
C LYS A 69 6.37 2.85 -3.66
N THR A 70 7.10 3.64 -2.89
CA THR A 70 6.78 3.89 -1.48
C THR A 70 5.43 4.59 -1.36
N SER A 71 5.18 5.62 -2.18
CA SER A 71 3.92 6.34 -2.22
C SER A 71 2.74 5.48 -2.65
N LEU A 72 2.95 4.49 -3.53
CA LEU A 72 1.95 3.49 -3.91
C LEU A 72 1.52 2.65 -2.71
N ALA A 73 2.45 2.21 -1.88
CA ALA A 73 2.13 1.44 -0.66
C ALA A 73 1.27 2.26 0.31
N TYR A 74 1.59 3.54 0.50
CA TYR A 74 0.78 4.45 1.33
C TYR A 74 -0.61 4.72 0.73
N ALA A 75 -0.73 4.91 -0.59
CA ALA A 75 -2.03 5.10 -1.25
C ALA A 75 -2.93 3.87 -1.11
N VAL A 76 -2.36 2.67 -1.29
CA VAL A 76 -3.09 1.40 -1.08
C VAL A 76 -3.54 1.27 0.36
N ALA A 77 -2.68 1.54 1.34
CA ALA A 77 -3.04 1.46 2.76
C ALA A 77 -4.12 2.48 3.15
N HIS A 78 -4.09 3.68 2.57
CA HIS A 78 -5.08 4.73 2.81
C HIS A 78 -6.47 4.38 2.22
N GLU A 79 -6.54 4.00 0.94
CA GLU A 79 -7.84 3.64 0.31
C GLU A 79 -8.47 2.41 0.96
N LEU A 80 -7.63 1.45 1.33
CA LEU A 80 -8.06 0.21 1.95
C LEU A 80 -8.16 0.37 3.49
N GLN A 81 -7.83 1.48 4.14
CA GLN A 81 -7.85 1.55 5.61
C GLN A 81 -7.10 0.38 6.30
N LEU A 82 -6.01 -0.09 5.70
CA LEU A 82 -5.21 -1.22 6.21
C LEU A 82 -4.40 -0.87 7.48
N GLY A 83 -4.48 0.39 7.92
CA GLY A 83 -3.66 0.93 9.00
C GLY A 83 -2.29 1.37 8.51
N GLU A 84 -1.29 1.27 9.38
CA GLU A 84 0.06 1.74 9.09
C GLU A 84 0.81 0.83 8.11
N VAL A 85 1.48 1.44 7.13
CA VAL A 85 2.39 0.74 6.22
C VAL A 85 3.61 0.26 7.01
N LEU A 86 3.81 -1.05 7.02
CA LEU A 86 5.00 -1.65 7.62
C LEU A 86 6.25 -1.30 6.81
N VAL A 87 7.16 -0.53 7.40
CA VAL A 87 8.45 -0.21 6.82
C VAL A 87 9.51 -1.16 7.39
N TRP A 88 10.01 -2.06 6.56
CA TRP A 88 11.13 -2.92 6.91
C TRP A 88 12.40 -2.49 6.16
N PRO A 89 13.30 -1.72 6.79
CA PRO A 89 14.53 -1.30 6.14
C PRO A 89 15.47 -2.50 5.99
N ILE A 90 15.66 -2.97 4.75
CA ILE A 90 16.66 -3.98 4.46
C ILE A 90 18.03 -3.30 4.40
N LYS A 91 18.86 -3.50 5.44
CA LYS A 91 20.25 -3.04 5.46
C LYS A 91 21.06 -3.89 4.48
N GLN A 92 21.35 -3.34 3.30
CA GLN A 92 22.36 -3.90 2.40
C GLN A 92 23.72 -3.39 2.91
N LEU A 93 24.55 -4.28 3.46
CA LEU A 93 25.91 -3.91 3.84
C LEU A 93 26.73 -3.70 2.56
N CYS A 94 26.90 -2.45 2.15
CA CYS A 94 27.81 -2.11 1.07
C CYS A 94 29.24 -2.19 1.59
N ARG A 95 29.94 -3.30 1.30
CA ARG A 95 31.35 -3.49 1.65
C ARG A 95 32.19 -2.62 0.71
N LYS A 96 32.69 -1.48 1.19
CA LYS A 96 33.70 -0.71 0.46
C LYS A 96 34.97 -1.56 0.35
N THR A 97 35.41 -1.82 -0.87
CA THR A 97 36.75 -2.33 -1.19
C THR A 97 37.69 -1.15 -1.33
#